data_AF-A0A930WX25-F1
#
_entry.id   AF-A0A930WX25-F1
#
_cell.length_a   1.000
_cell.length_b   1.000
_cell.length_c   1.000
_cell.angle_alpha   90.00
_cell.angle_beta   90.00
_cell.angle_gamma   90.00
#
_symmetry.space_group_name_H-M   'P 1'
#
loop_
_entity.id
_entity.type
_entity.pdbx_description
1 polymer ?
#
loop_
_entity_poly.entity_id
_entity_poly.type
_entity_poly.pdbx_seq_one_letter_code
_entity_poly.pdbx_strand_id
1 'polypeptide(L)'
;LYWAVSSNMTVEATQRLTGGGGFAIGHQQQFAIWFVDKVAGRFGKKEESLDNLKLPKFLSIFHDTVVASATLMLVFFGAILLILGPDIMSNKEVITSGTLFNPAKQDFFMYIIQTAFTFSVYLFVLMQGVRMFVSELTNAFQGISNKLLPGSFPAVDVAASYGFGSPNAVLSGFAFGLIGQLITIVLLIVFKNPVLIITGFVPVFFDNAAIAVYADKRGGWKAAVILSFISGVLQVALGALCVALLDLASYGGYHGNIDFEFPWLGFGYIFKYLGIVGYVLVCLFLLVIPQLQFAKAKDKEKYYNGEVQEEA
;
A
#
# COMPACT_ATOMS: atom_id res chain seq x y z
N LEU A 1 -6.28 20.39 -2.60
CA LEU A 1 -7.29 19.85 -1.65
C LEU A 1 -7.06 18.39 -1.32
N TYR A 2 -7.00 17.50 -2.32
CA TYR A 2 -6.77 16.05 -2.09
C TYR A 2 -5.61 15.79 -1.13
N TRP A 3 -4.39 16.26 -1.44
CA TRP A 3 -3.22 16.02 -0.57
C TRP A 3 -3.43 16.49 0.87
N ALA A 4 -3.89 17.71 1.09
CA ALA A 4 -4.07 18.25 2.44
C ALA A 4 -5.12 17.46 3.24
N VAL A 5 -6.28 17.21 2.62
CA VAL A 5 -7.40 16.53 3.28
C VAL A 5 -7.10 15.05 3.49
N SER A 6 -6.66 14.35 2.46
CA SER A 6 -6.42 12.91 2.54
C SER A 6 -5.24 12.59 3.45
N SER A 7 -4.16 13.38 3.43
CA SER A 7 -3.05 13.19 4.38
C SER A 7 -3.50 13.46 5.82
N ASN A 8 -4.35 14.48 6.05
CA ASN A 8 -4.94 14.72 7.37
C ASN A 8 -5.78 13.53 7.86
N MET A 9 -6.50 12.84 6.96
CA MET A 9 -7.23 11.63 7.31
C MET A 9 -6.32 10.50 7.83
N THR A 10 -5.05 10.48 7.43
CA THR A 10 -4.10 9.44 7.87
C THR A 10 -3.40 9.75 9.19
N VAL A 11 -3.53 10.97 9.74
CA VAL A 11 -2.80 11.40 10.95
C VAL A 11 -3.04 10.44 12.11
N GLU A 12 -4.30 10.20 12.47
CA GLU A 12 -4.66 9.35 13.61
C GLU A 12 -4.20 7.90 13.41
N ALA A 13 -4.43 7.35 12.22
CA ALA A 13 -4.00 5.99 11.86
C ALA A 13 -2.47 5.86 11.96
N THR A 14 -1.74 6.88 11.51
CA THR A 14 -0.28 6.89 11.49
C THR A 14 0.30 7.08 12.88
N GLN A 15 -0.26 7.98 13.70
CA GLN A 15 0.15 8.11 15.10
C GLN A 15 -0.07 6.82 15.88
N ARG A 16 -1.18 6.13 15.64
CA ARG A 16 -1.47 4.83 16.26
C ARG A 16 -0.49 3.74 15.86
N LEU A 17 -0.15 3.66 14.57
CA LEU A 17 0.82 2.71 14.05
C LEU A 17 2.21 2.96 14.64
N THR A 18 2.65 4.21 14.60
CA THR A 18 4.01 4.64 14.95
C THR A 18 4.23 4.87 16.44
N GLY A 19 3.15 4.92 17.25
CA GLY A 19 3.24 5.25 18.67
C GLY A 19 3.53 6.73 18.93
N GLY A 20 3.01 7.63 18.09
CA GLY A 20 3.25 9.08 18.19
C GLY A 20 4.45 9.57 17.37
N GLY A 21 4.71 8.96 16.20
CA GLY A 21 5.88 9.26 15.37
C GLY A 21 5.92 10.65 14.74
N GLY A 22 4.85 11.46 14.86
CA GLY A 22 4.89 12.87 14.47
C GLY A 22 4.81 13.15 12.97
N PHE A 23 4.37 12.19 12.16
CA PHE A 23 4.15 12.36 10.70
C PHE A 23 2.82 11.76 10.22
N ALA A 24 2.41 12.13 9.02
CA ALA A 24 1.26 11.57 8.30
C ALA A 24 1.70 10.98 6.94
N ILE A 25 0.81 10.30 6.22
CA ILE A 25 1.11 9.75 4.90
C ILE A 25 0.58 10.69 3.81
N GLY A 26 1.48 11.11 2.93
CA GLY A 26 1.21 11.90 1.73
C GLY A 26 1.60 11.15 0.48
N HIS A 27 0.84 10.12 0.11
CA HIS A 27 1.16 9.24 -1.02
C HIS A 27 -0.05 9.08 -1.96
N GLN A 28 -0.43 7.83 -2.31
CA GLN A 28 -1.41 7.48 -3.34
C GLN A 28 -2.57 6.60 -2.83
N GLN A 29 -2.68 6.43 -1.51
CA GLN A 29 -3.62 5.48 -0.87
C GLN A 29 -4.09 5.97 0.52
N GLN A 30 -4.14 7.29 0.72
CA GLN A 30 -4.53 7.91 1.99
C GLN A 30 -5.99 7.60 2.38
N PHE A 31 -6.93 7.63 1.44
CA PHE A 31 -8.34 7.25 1.69
C PHE A 31 -8.42 5.78 2.07
N ALA A 32 -7.70 4.91 1.35
CA ALA A 32 -7.63 3.49 1.70
C ALA A 32 -7.03 3.27 3.09
N ILE A 33 -5.92 3.95 3.46
CA ILE A 33 -5.32 3.87 4.80
C ILE A 33 -6.34 4.27 5.88
N TRP A 34 -7.02 5.40 5.69
CA TRP A 34 -8.04 5.85 6.63
C TRP A 34 -9.19 4.84 6.75
N PHE A 35 -9.68 4.31 5.63
CA PHE A 35 -10.75 3.33 5.62
C PHE A 35 -10.34 2.04 6.35
N VAL A 36 -9.17 1.51 6.02
CA VAL A 36 -8.58 0.31 6.63
C VAL A 36 -8.44 0.47 8.14
N ASP A 37 -7.92 1.61 8.62
CA ASP A 37 -7.83 1.88 10.07
C ASP A 37 -9.19 1.76 10.77
N LYS A 38 -10.28 2.21 10.13
CA LYS A 38 -11.62 2.15 10.71
C LYS A 38 -12.27 0.78 10.61
N VAL A 39 -12.00 -0.02 9.57
CA VAL A 39 -12.70 -1.30 9.34
C VAL A 39 -11.93 -2.54 9.77
N ALA A 40 -10.61 -2.49 9.85
CA ALA A 40 -9.76 -3.67 10.09
C ALA A 40 -10.11 -4.43 11.37
N GLY A 41 -10.50 -3.72 12.45
CA GLY A 41 -10.93 -4.34 13.71
C GLY A 41 -12.20 -5.22 13.61
N ARG A 42 -12.92 -5.19 12.47
CA ARG A 42 -14.07 -6.08 12.21
C ARG A 42 -13.64 -7.45 11.67
N PHE A 43 -12.45 -7.56 11.12
CA PHE A 43 -11.94 -8.79 10.48
C PHE A 43 -11.07 -9.63 11.40
N GLY A 44 -10.66 -9.09 12.54
CA GLY A 44 -9.83 -9.78 13.52
C GLY A 44 -9.50 -8.90 14.71
N LYS A 45 -8.49 -9.30 15.47
CA LYS A 45 -8.09 -8.65 16.72
C LYS A 45 -6.65 -8.15 16.61
N LYS A 46 -6.37 -6.98 17.19
CA LYS A 46 -5.02 -6.38 17.19
C LYS A 46 -3.95 -7.27 17.85
N GLU A 47 -4.35 -8.15 18.77
CA GLU A 47 -3.44 -9.09 19.44
C GLU A 47 -2.97 -10.21 18.50
N GLU A 48 -3.75 -10.51 17.46
CA GLU A 48 -3.44 -11.51 16.43
C GLU A 48 -2.55 -10.91 15.31
N SER A 49 -1.58 -10.07 15.67
CA SER A 49 -0.62 -9.52 14.69
C SER A 49 0.20 -10.63 14.02
N LEU A 50 0.59 -10.40 12.76
CA LEU A 50 1.46 -11.29 11.99
C LEU A 50 2.76 -11.66 12.73
N ASP A 51 3.33 -10.74 13.51
CA ASP A 51 4.56 -11.02 14.28
C ASP A 51 4.31 -11.88 15.53
N ASN A 52 3.07 -11.88 16.03
CA ASN A 52 2.68 -12.61 17.25
C ASN A 52 2.05 -13.98 16.95
N LEU A 53 2.03 -14.41 15.68
CA LEU A 53 1.50 -15.70 15.29
C LEU A 53 2.27 -16.83 15.98
N LYS A 54 1.56 -17.64 16.77
CA LYS A 54 2.13 -18.83 17.42
C LYS A 54 2.27 -19.95 16.40
N LEU A 55 3.42 -19.97 15.73
CA LEU A 55 3.77 -20.97 14.74
C LEU A 55 4.30 -22.26 15.42
N PRO A 56 4.06 -23.45 14.84
CA PRO A 56 4.73 -24.70 15.23
C PRO A 56 6.25 -24.54 15.26
N LYS A 57 6.96 -25.34 16.08
CA LYS A 57 8.41 -25.19 16.33
C LYS A 57 9.30 -25.17 15.08
N PHE A 58 8.92 -25.84 13.99
CA PHE A 58 9.68 -25.81 12.73
C PHE A 58 9.42 -24.54 11.91
N LEU A 59 8.27 -23.89 12.11
CA LEU A 59 7.86 -22.64 11.46
C LEU A 59 8.24 -21.41 12.27
N SER A 60 8.73 -21.55 13.50
CA SER A 60 9.16 -20.41 14.34
C SER A 60 10.35 -19.65 13.75
N ILE A 61 11.08 -20.24 12.79
CA ILE A 61 12.10 -19.53 12.01
C ILE A 61 11.53 -18.33 11.25
N PHE A 62 10.21 -18.33 10.97
CA PHE A 62 9.52 -17.22 10.31
C PHE A 62 9.21 -16.05 11.24
N HIS A 63 9.57 -16.12 12.52
CA HIS A 63 9.65 -14.94 13.38
C HIS A 63 10.88 -14.09 13.06
N ASP A 64 11.92 -14.67 12.45
CA ASP A 64 13.00 -13.88 11.88
C ASP A 64 12.55 -13.24 10.57
N THR A 65 12.47 -11.91 10.56
CA THR A 65 11.95 -11.14 9.43
C THR A 65 12.79 -11.29 8.15
N VAL A 66 14.09 -11.56 8.25
CA VAL A 66 14.95 -11.79 7.08
C VAL A 66 14.68 -13.19 6.52
N VAL A 67 14.58 -14.21 7.38
CA VAL A 67 14.25 -15.58 6.95
C VAL A 67 12.83 -15.66 6.38
N ALA A 68 11.86 -15.03 7.04
CA ALA A 68 10.47 -14.95 6.60
C ALA A 68 10.38 -14.25 5.25
N SER A 69 11.05 -13.11 5.11
CA SER A 69 11.03 -12.37 3.86
C SER A 69 11.66 -13.14 2.71
N ALA A 70 12.87 -13.66 2.89
CA ALA A 70 13.57 -14.45 1.89
C ALA A 70 12.76 -15.68 1.45
N THR A 71 12.14 -16.38 2.41
CA THR A 71 11.34 -17.57 2.10
C THR A 71 10.04 -17.24 1.39
N LEU A 72 9.32 -16.20 1.85
CA LEU A 72 8.07 -15.78 1.23
C LEU A 72 8.31 -15.28 -0.20
N MET A 73 9.37 -14.50 -0.41
CA MET A 73 9.78 -14.07 -1.75
C MET A 73 10.23 -15.24 -2.63
N LEU A 74 10.94 -16.22 -2.08
CA LEU A 74 11.36 -17.40 -2.83
C LEU A 74 10.16 -18.23 -3.29
N VAL A 75 9.19 -18.48 -2.42
CA VAL A 75 7.97 -19.20 -2.80
C VAL A 75 7.21 -18.41 -3.87
N PHE A 76 7.07 -17.10 -3.67
CA PHE A 76 6.23 -16.28 -4.51
C PHE A 76 6.85 -15.95 -5.88
N PHE A 77 8.02 -15.30 -5.90
CA PHE A 77 8.73 -15.04 -7.15
C PHE A 77 9.28 -16.31 -7.78
N GLY A 78 9.65 -17.33 -6.99
CA GLY A 78 10.04 -18.62 -7.53
C GLY A 78 8.91 -19.27 -8.31
N ALA A 79 7.68 -19.26 -7.82
CA ALA A 79 6.53 -19.76 -8.58
C ALA A 79 6.33 -19.00 -9.91
N ILE A 80 6.41 -17.66 -9.89
CA ILE A 80 6.30 -16.83 -11.10
C ILE A 80 7.42 -17.16 -12.09
N LEU A 81 8.67 -17.17 -11.63
CA LEU A 81 9.84 -17.44 -12.48
C LEU A 81 9.83 -18.87 -13.04
N LEU A 82 9.34 -19.86 -12.28
CA LEU A 82 9.18 -21.23 -12.77
C LEU A 82 8.13 -21.32 -13.89
N ILE A 83 7.04 -20.56 -13.80
CA ILE A 83 6.01 -20.49 -14.86
C ILE A 83 6.59 -19.82 -16.12
N LEU A 84 7.36 -18.75 -15.96
CA LEU A 84 8.00 -18.05 -17.08
C LEU A 84 9.09 -18.90 -17.73
N GLY A 85 9.86 -19.63 -16.93
CA GLY A 85 10.90 -20.55 -17.38
C GLY A 85 12.17 -19.86 -17.92
N PRO A 86 13.23 -20.66 -18.14
CA PRO A 86 14.54 -20.14 -18.56
C PRO A 86 14.53 -19.47 -19.94
N ASP A 87 13.64 -19.91 -20.85
CA ASP A 87 13.56 -19.39 -22.21
C ASP A 87 13.09 -17.93 -22.22
N ILE A 88 12.04 -17.61 -21.46
CA ILE A 88 11.56 -16.22 -21.33
C ILE A 88 12.60 -15.38 -20.57
N MET A 89 13.14 -15.91 -19.47
CA MET A 89 14.06 -15.15 -18.61
C MET A 89 15.42 -14.86 -19.26
N SER A 90 15.79 -15.61 -20.30
CA SER A 90 16.99 -15.37 -21.11
C SER A 90 16.72 -14.56 -22.40
N ASN A 91 15.46 -14.22 -22.68
CA ASN A 91 15.08 -13.47 -23.87
C ASN A 91 15.17 -11.95 -23.64
N LYS A 92 16.12 -11.31 -24.33
CA LYS A 92 16.38 -9.86 -24.28
C LYS A 92 15.28 -8.99 -24.89
N GLU A 93 14.44 -9.57 -25.75
CA GLU A 93 13.31 -8.86 -26.36
C GLU A 93 12.14 -8.75 -25.37
N VAL A 94 12.04 -9.70 -24.44
CA VAL A 94 10.97 -9.73 -23.42
C VAL A 94 11.44 -9.06 -22.13
N ILE A 95 12.62 -9.42 -21.64
CA ILE A 95 13.21 -8.85 -20.43
C ILE A 95 14.11 -7.68 -20.81
N THR A 96 13.53 -6.49 -20.81
CA THR A 96 14.16 -5.25 -21.27
C THR A 96 14.87 -4.46 -20.16
N SER A 97 14.72 -4.88 -18.90
CA SER A 97 15.39 -4.29 -17.74
C SER A 97 15.71 -5.34 -16.67
N GLY A 98 16.68 -5.03 -15.80
CA GLY A 98 17.15 -5.94 -14.75
C GLY A 98 18.21 -6.94 -15.23
N THR A 99 18.47 -7.96 -14.42
CA THR A 99 19.49 -8.98 -14.70
C THR A 99 18.87 -10.14 -15.48
N LEU A 100 19.25 -10.25 -16.75
CA LEU A 100 18.84 -11.34 -17.63
C LEU A 100 19.43 -12.68 -17.16
N PHE A 101 18.64 -13.75 -17.22
CA PHE A 101 19.15 -15.10 -16.98
C PHE A 101 20.14 -15.50 -18.09
N ASN A 102 21.31 -16.02 -17.71
CA ASN A 102 22.30 -16.53 -18.66
C ASN A 102 22.49 -18.05 -18.46
N PRO A 103 21.90 -18.89 -19.34
CA PRO A 103 22.01 -20.35 -19.23
C PRO A 103 23.44 -20.90 -19.29
N ALA A 104 24.38 -20.16 -19.91
CA ALA A 104 25.77 -20.59 -20.03
C ALA A 104 26.61 -20.27 -18.78
N LYS A 105 26.11 -19.44 -17.86
CA LYS A 105 26.87 -18.95 -16.69
C LYS A 105 26.16 -19.20 -15.36
N GLN A 106 24.85 -19.45 -15.38
CA GLN A 106 24.02 -19.54 -14.19
C GLN A 106 23.10 -20.75 -14.29
N ASP A 107 22.97 -21.46 -13.18
CA ASP A 107 21.89 -22.42 -13.00
C ASP A 107 20.56 -21.68 -12.75
N PHE A 108 19.46 -22.16 -13.33
CA PHE A 108 18.18 -21.48 -13.25
C PHE A 108 17.60 -21.46 -11.84
N PHE A 109 17.83 -22.51 -11.05
CA PHE A 109 17.41 -22.55 -9.66
C PHE A 109 18.19 -21.53 -8.82
N MET A 110 19.50 -21.39 -9.05
CA MET A 110 20.30 -20.33 -8.42
C MET A 110 19.87 -18.92 -8.85
N TYR A 111 19.47 -18.72 -10.10
CA TYR A 111 18.92 -17.46 -10.59
C TYR A 111 17.61 -17.09 -9.87
N ILE A 112 16.72 -18.07 -9.64
CA ILE A 112 15.48 -17.88 -8.86
C ILE A 112 15.80 -17.45 -7.44
N ILE A 113 16.72 -18.16 -6.76
CA ILE A 113 17.12 -17.81 -5.39
C ILE A 113 17.69 -16.40 -5.33
N GLN A 114 18.62 -16.07 -6.23
CA GLN A 114 19.24 -14.75 -6.29
C GLN A 114 18.19 -13.66 -6.46
N THR A 115 17.30 -13.81 -7.44
CA THR A 115 16.24 -12.83 -7.74
C THR A 115 15.31 -12.63 -6.54
N ALA A 116 14.84 -13.72 -5.93
CA ALA A 116 13.96 -13.66 -4.77
C ALA A 116 14.65 -13.03 -3.55
N PHE A 117 15.90 -13.37 -3.27
CA PHE A 117 16.62 -12.87 -2.09
C PHE A 117 17.06 -11.43 -2.25
N THR A 118 17.37 -10.98 -3.47
CA THR A 118 17.66 -9.57 -3.75
C THR A 118 16.50 -8.65 -3.33
N PHE A 119 15.26 -9.11 -3.48
CA PHE A 119 14.10 -8.38 -2.98
C PHE A 119 14.17 -8.16 -1.46
N SER A 120 14.39 -9.23 -0.70
CA SER A 120 14.48 -9.16 0.76
C SER A 120 15.63 -8.27 1.23
N VAL A 121 16.77 -8.28 0.52
CA VAL A 121 17.90 -7.38 0.78
C VAL A 121 17.47 -5.92 0.59
N TYR A 122 16.83 -5.58 -0.53
CA TYR A 122 16.38 -4.21 -0.76
C TYR A 122 15.29 -3.76 0.20
N LEU A 123 14.38 -4.66 0.58
CA LEU A 123 13.38 -4.35 1.60
C LEU A 123 14.06 -4.07 2.95
N PHE A 124 15.05 -4.87 3.35
CA PHE A 124 15.81 -4.63 4.57
C PHE A 124 16.52 -3.25 4.53
N VAL A 125 17.19 -2.93 3.41
CA VAL A 125 17.84 -1.62 3.21
C VAL A 125 16.81 -0.49 3.31
N LEU A 126 15.64 -0.63 2.68
CA LEU A 126 14.55 0.34 2.73
C LEU A 126 14.09 0.58 4.18
N MET A 127 13.87 -0.50 4.95
CA MET A 127 13.39 -0.40 6.33
C MET A 127 14.40 0.30 7.25
N GLN A 128 15.70 0.03 7.08
CA GLN A 128 16.76 0.71 7.83
C GLN A 128 16.85 2.20 7.47
N GLY A 129 16.83 2.52 6.16
CA GLY A 129 16.89 3.89 5.69
C GLY A 129 15.69 4.73 6.15
N VAL A 130 14.49 4.16 6.08
CA VAL A 130 13.24 4.80 6.50
C VAL A 130 13.28 5.22 7.97
N ARG A 131 13.69 4.33 8.88
CA ARG A 131 13.71 4.64 10.33
C ARG A 131 14.64 5.80 10.64
N MET A 132 15.81 5.81 10.01
CA MET A 132 16.79 6.89 10.15
C MET A 132 16.22 8.21 9.62
N PHE A 133 15.65 8.19 8.41
CA PHE A 133 15.06 9.37 7.78
C PHE A 133 13.91 9.97 8.60
N VAL A 134 12.97 9.14 9.07
CA VAL A 134 11.80 9.62 9.82
C VAL A 134 12.21 10.25 11.16
N SER A 135 13.19 9.67 11.86
CA SER A 135 13.69 10.22 13.13
C SER A 135 14.22 11.64 12.96
N GLU A 136 15.06 11.86 11.94
CA GLU A 136 15.62 13.19 11.66
C GLU A 136 14.56 14.16 11.15
N LEU A 137 13.66 13.70 10.29
CA LEU A 137 12.60 14.53 9.73
C LEU A 137 11.66 15.04 10.83
N THR A 138 11.18 14.16 11.71
CA THR A 138 10.25 14.55 12.79
C THR A 138 10.92 15.57 13.70
N ASN A 139 12.18 15.36 14.09
CA ASN A 139 12.94 16.31 14.91
C ASN A 139 13.10 17.67 14.22
N ALA A 140 13.48 17.68 12.94
CA ALA A 140 13.61 18.92 12.17
C ALA A 140 12.27 19.65 12.03
N PHE A 141 11.17 18.91 11.85
CA PHE A 141 9.84 19.49 11.68
C PHE A 141 9.26 20.07 12.96
N GLN A 142 9.74 19.68 14.15
CA GLN A 142 9.35 20.35 15.40
C GLN A 142 9.66 21.85 15.37
N GLY A 143 10.78 22.27 14.75
CA GLY A 143 11.10 23.69 14.61
C GLY A 143 10.08 24.44 13.76
N ILE A 144 9.60 23.82 12.67
CA ILE A 144 8.58 24.38 11.78
C ILE A 144 7.23 24.41 12.51
N SER A 145 6.86 23.31 13.15
CA SER A 145 5.59 23.19 13.88
C SER A 145 5.52 24.21 15.02
N ASN A 146 6.59 24.36 15.81
CA ASN A 146 6.58 25.27 16.97
C ASN A 146 6.62 26.77 16.62
N LYS A 147 7.19 27.15 15.47
CA LYS A 147 7.41 28.58 15.13
C LYS A 147 6.60 29.09 13.95
N LEU A 148 6.42 28.29 12.91
CA LEU A 148 5.86 28.75 11.64
C LEU A 148 4.43 28.25 11.43
N LEU A 149 4.18 26.97 11.69
CA LEU A 149 2.89 26.31 11.45
C LEU A 149 2.48 25.46 12.67
N PRO A 150 1.96 26.09 13.75
CA PRO A 150 1.51 25.39 14.95
C PRO A 150 0.55 24.23 14.66
N GLY A 151 0.86 23.05 15.20
CA GLY A 151 0.04 21.84 15.04
C GLY A 151 0.17 21.16 13.67
N SER A 152 1.13 21.57 12.82
CA SER A 152 1.35 20.93 11.53
C SER A 152 2.16 19.63 11.65
N PHE A 153 1.80 18.67 10.79
CA PHE A 153 2.49 17.40 10.62
C PHE A 153 3.10 17.32 9.20
N PRO A 154 4.33 16.83 9.04
CA PRO A 154 4.85 16.49 7.73
C PRO A 154 4.12 15.27 7.18
N ALA A 155 3.66 15.35 5.94
CA ALA A 155 3.14 14.21 5.19
C ALA A 155 4.26 13.62 4.32
N VAL A 156 4.55 12.32 4.49
CA VAL A 156 5.71 11.65 3.87
C VAL A 156 5.30 10.45 3.04
N ASP A 157 6.27 9.86 2.34
CA ASP A 157 6.13 8.62 1.58
C ASP A 157 5.62 7.47 2.47
N VAL A 158 4.77 6.60 1.93
CA VAL A 158 4.18 5.50 2.69
C VAL A 158 5.20 4.46 3.17
N ALA A 159 6.32 4.32 2.46
CA ALA A 159 7.43 3.49 2.90
C ALA A 159 7.89 3.88 4.32
N ALA A 160 7.72 5.14 4.71
CA ALA A 160 8.00 5.62 6.06
C ALA A 160 7.27 4.82 7.15
N SER A 161 6.03 4.40 6.89
CA SER A 161 5.23 3.62 7.84
C SER A 161 5.70 2.18 8.00
N TYR A 162 6.38 1.61 6.99
CA TYR A 162 6.77 0.21 7.01
C TYR A 162 7.76 -0.07 8.13
N GLY A 163 8.67 0.88 8.40
CA GLY A 163 9.61 0.80 9.50
C GLY A 163 8.95 0.66 10.89
N PHE A 164 7.67 1.01 11.03
CA PHE A 164 6.91 0.93 12.28
C PHE A 164 5.90 -0.22 12.31
N GLY A 165 5.65 -0.84 11.16
CA GLY A 165 4.82 -2.04 11.03
C GLY A 165 5.63 -3.33 11.11
N SER A 166 4.92 -4.45 11.09
CA SER A 166 5.52 -5.77 10.90
C SER A 166 6.10 -5.88 9.48
N PRO A 167 7.37 -6.30 9.30
CA PRO A 167 7.89 -6.65 7.97
C PRO A 167 7.08 -7.79 7.31
N ASN A 168 6.51 -8.70 8.11
CA ASN A 168 5.63 -9.75 7.62
C ASN A 168 4.31 -9.19 7.08
N ALA A 169 3.81 -8.07 7.63
CA ALA A 169 2.64 -7.37 7.09
C ALA A 169 2.89 -6.79 5.71
N VAL A 170 4.02 -6.10 5.49
CA VAL A 170 4.41 -5.56 4.17
C VAL A 170 4.37 -6.64 3.09
N LEU A 171 4.99 -7.79 3.40
CA LEU A 171 5.13 -8.89 2.45
C LEU A 171 3.83 -9.66 2.24
N SER A 172 3.08 -9.90 3.31
CA SER A 172 1.74 -10.51 3.21
C SER A 172 0.82 -9.63 2.38
N GLY A 173 0.87 -8.32 2.60
CA GLY A 173 0.10 -7.35 1.84
C GLY A 173 0.38 -7.44 0.35
N PHE A 174 1.66 -7.39 -0.03
CA PHE A 174 2.08 -7.58 -1.42
C PHE A 174 1.58 -8.91 -2.00
N ALA A 175 1.80 -10.04 -1.31
CA ALA A 175 1.44 -11.36 -1.82
C ALA A 175 -0.07 -11.52 -2.04
N PHE A 176 -0.88 -11.18 -1.05
CA PHE A 176 -2.34 -11.32 -1.15
C PHE A 176 -2.97 -10.26 -2.06
N GLY A 177 -2.41 -9.05 -2.09
CA GLY A 177 -2.76 -8.03 -3.08
C GLY A 177 -2.51 -8.51 -4.50
N LEU A 178 -1.33 -9.06 -4.79
CA LEU A 178 -1.04 -9.59 -6.12
C LEU A 178 -1.93 -10.77 -6.48
N ILE A 179 -2.21 -11.69 -5.55
CA ILE A 179 -3.17 -12.79 -5.80
C ILE A 179 -4.54 -12.22 -6.20
N GLY A 180 -5.03 -11.20 -5.50
CA GLY A 180 -6.28 -10.51 -5.84
C GLY A 180 -6.23 -9.88 -7.24
N GLN A 181 -5.13 -9.22 -7.59
CA GLN A 181 -4.93 -8.64 -8.91
C GLN A 181 -4.91 -9.71 -10.02
N LEU A 182 -4.11 -10.77 -9.86
CA LEU A 182 -3.97 -11.84 -10.84
C LEU A 182 -5.29 -12.56 -11.10
N ILE A 183 -6.03 -12.90 -10.04
CA ILE A 183 -7.37 -13.49 -10.18
C ILE A 183 -8.27 -12.56 -10.99
N THR A 184 -8.27 -11.27 -10.68
CA THR A 184 -9.12 -10.29 -11.38
C THR A 184 -8.72 -10.15 -12.84
N ILE A 185 -7.42 -10.12 -13.17
CA ILE A 185 -6.93 -10.09 -14.55
C ILE A 185 -7.40 -11.34 -15.32
N VAL A 186 -7.29 -12.53 -14.73
CA VAL A 186 -7.79 -13.76 -15.35
C VAL A 186 -9.30 -13.67 -15.60
N LEU A 187 -10.07 -13.12 -14.65
CA LEU A 187 -11.51 -12.91 -14.84
C LEU A 187 -11.79 -11.93 -15.99
N LEU A 188 -11.04 -10.83 -16.12
CA LEU A 188 -11.17 -9.92 -17.26
C LEU A 188 -10.96 -10.64 -18.61
N ILE A 189 -9.98 -11.54 -18.69
CA ILE A 189 -9.71 -12.35 -19.89
C ILE A 189 -10.84 -13.34 -20.15
N VAL A 190 -11.27 -14.10 -19.13
CA VAL A 190 -12.33 -15.12 -19.24
C VAL A 190 -13.65 -14.48 -19.70
N PHE A 191 -13.99 -13.32 -19.15
CA PHE A 191 -15.18 -12.56 -19.52
C PHE A 191 -15.01 -11.68 -20.76
N LYS A 192 -13.86 -11.77 -21.46
CA LYS A 192 -13.56 -11.02 -22.69
C LYS A 192 -13.79 -9.51 -22.54
N ASN A 193 -13.36 -8.94 -21.42
CA ASN A 193 -13.48 -7.51 -21.16
C ASN A 193 -12.70 -6.73 -22.24
N PRO A 194 -13.27 -5.65 -22.81
CA PRO A 194 -12.58 -4.83 -23.82
C PRO A 194 -11.34 -4.11 -23.28
N VAL A 195 -11.24 -3.94 -21.96
CA VAL A 195 -10.09 -3.35 -21.28
C VAL A 195 -9.35 -4.45 -20.51
N LEU A 196 -8.09 -4.65 -20.85
CA LEU A 196 -7.18 -5.52 -20.11
C LEU A 196 -6.20 -4.65 -19.31
N ILE A 197 -6.09 -4.93 -18.01
CA ILE A 197 -5.13 -4.27 -17.13
C ILE A 197 -3.90 -5.16 -16.99
N ILE A 198 -2.73 -4.56 -17.22
CA ILE A 198 -1.44 -5.18 -16.90
C ILE A 198 -0.99 -4.61 -15.57
N THR A 199 -0.76 -5.51 -14.61
CA THR A 199 -0.37 -5.11 -13.26
C THR A 199 1.04 -4.52 -13.23
N GLY A 200 1.19 -3.36 -12.59
CA GLY A 200 2.48 -2.75 -12.31
C GLY A 200 2.99 -3.13 -10.92
N PHE A 201 4.29 -3.34 -10.77
CA PHE A 201 4.88 -3.70 -9.47
C PHE A 201 4.62 -2.64 -8.39
N VAL A 202 4.76 -1.35 -8.73
CA VAL A 202 4.68 -0.25 -7.75
C VAL A 202 3.31 -0.20 -7.07
N PRO A 203 2.15 -0.15 -7.76
CA PRO A 203 0.87 -0.11 -7.07
C PRO A 203 0.53 -1.42 -6.34
N VAL A 204 0.96 -2.57 -6.86
CA VAL A 204 0.76 -3.85 -6.17
C VAL A 204 1.52 -3.86 -4.85
N PHE A 205 2.78 -3.47 -4.86
CA PHE A 205 3.62 -3.55 -3.68
C PHE A 205 3.26 -2.46 -2.68
N PHE A 206 3.35 -1.19 -3.06
CA PHE A 206 3.26 -0.10 -2.10
C PHE A 206 1.85 0.07 -1.51
N ASP A 207 0.79 -0.04 -2.31
CA ASP A 207 -0.56 0.12 -1.75
C ASP A 207 -0.94 -1.04 -0.85
N ASN A 208 -0.72 -2.27 -1.30
CA ASN A 208 -1.16 -3.44 -0.55
C ASN A 208 -0.27 -3.69 0.67
N ALA A 209 1.01 -3.33 0.64
CA ALA A 209 1.88 -3.30 1.81
C ALA A 209 1.37 -2.28 2.85
N ALA A 210 1.05 -1.05 2.42
CA ALA A 210 0.48 -0.05 3.31
C ALA A 210 -0.82 -0.55 3.95
N ILE A 211 -1.75 -1.05 3.13
CA ILE A 211 -3.02 -1.59 3.61
C ILE A 211 -2.80 -2.70 4.63
N ALA A 212 -1.90 -3.64 4.38
CA ALA A 212 -1.59 -4.70 5.34
C ALA A 212 -0.97 -4.17 6.63
N VAL A 213 -0.04 -3.21 6.57
CA VAL A 213 0.60 -2.63 7.75
C VAL A 213 -0.43 -1.94 8.66
N TYR A 214 -1.32 -1.12 8.09
CA TYR A 214 -2.37 -0.46 8.86
C TYR A 214 -3.46 -1.44 9.32
N ALA A 215 -3.79 -2.44 8.50
CA ALA A 215 -4.77 -3.47 8.85
C ALA A 215 -4.27 -4.38 9.98
N ASP A 216 -3.02 -4.84 9.93
CA ASP A 216 -2.42 -5.70 10.96
C ASP A 216 -2.42 -5.01 12.32
N LYS A 217 -2.07 -3.72 12.34
CA LYS A 217 -2.07 -2.92 13.58
C LYS A 217 -3.44 -2.86 14.26
N ARG A 218 -4.53 -2.96 13.49
CA ARG A 218 -5.91 -2.80 13.96
C ARG A 218 -6.67 -4.11 14.15
N GLY A 219 -6.49 -5.05 13.23
CA GLY A 219 -7.26 -6.29 13.15
C GLY A 219 -6.41 -7.55 12.98
N GLY A 220 -5.08 -7.43 13.08
CA GLY A 220 -4.16 -8.56 12.98
C GLY A 220 -4.08 -9.17 11.58
N TRP A 221 -3.52 -10.38 11.53
CA TRP A 221 -3.17 -11.05 10.27
C TRP A 221 -4.36 -11.28 9.35
N LYS A 222 -5.55 -11.59 9.89
CA LYS A 222 -6.77 -11.80 9.09
C LYS A 222 -7.16 -10.53 8.35
N ALA A 223 -7.14 -9.39 9.04
CA ALA A 223 -7.44 -8.11 8.43
C ALA A 223 -6.41 -7.76 7.36
N ALA A 224 -5.13 -7.97 7.63
CA ALA A 224 -4.05 -7.74 6.66
C ALA A 224 -4.24 -8.56 5.37
N VAL A 225 -4.51 -9.86 5.49
CA VAL A 225 -4.72 -10.75 4.34
C VAL A 225 -5.97 -10.36 3.55
N ILE A 226 -7.11 -10.21 4.23
CA ILE A 226 -8.40 -9.97 3.58
C ILE A 226 -8.44 -8.60 2.90
N LEU A 227 -7.99 -7.55 3.60
CA LEU A 227 -8.07 -6.19 3.07
C LEU A 227 -7.06 -5.95 1.95
N SER A 228 -5.86 -6.53 2.02
CA SER A 228 -4.92 -6.47 0.89
C SER A 228 -5.42 -7.26 -0.31
N PHE A 229 -6.04 -8.42 -0.12
CA PHE A 229 -6.67 -9.15 -1.22
C PHE A 229 -7.79 -8.34 -1.89
N ILE A 230 -8.71 -7.78 -1.08
CA ILE A 230 -9.80 -6.94 -1.58
C ILE A 230 -9.24 -5.72 -2.31
N SER A 231 -8.20 -5.08 -1.77
CA SER A 231 -7.51 -3.97 -2.42
C SER A 231 -6.99 -4.38 -3.79
N GLY A 232 -6.26 -5.48 -3.92
CA GLY A 232 -5.80 -5.98 -5.22
C GLY A 232 -6.95 -6.19 -6.22
N VAL A 233 -8.05 -6.80 -5.79
CA VAL A 233 -9.24 -6.98 -6.64
C VAL A 233 -9.79 -5.62 -7.09
N LEU A 234 -9.96 -4.69 -6.16
CA LEU A 234 -10.48 -3.36 -6.45
C LEU A 234 -9.55 -2.59 -7.37
N GLN A 235 -8.23 -2.71 -7.21
CA GLN A 235 -7.29 -1.99 -8.05
C GLN A 235 -7.49 -2.34 -9.52
N VAL A 236 -7.47 -3.64 -9.86
CA VAL A 236 -7.67 -4.09 -11.24
C VAL A 236 -9.08 -3.81 -11.75
N ALA A 237 -10.12 -4.13 -10.95
CA ALA A 237 -11.50 -4.01 -11.39
C ALA A 237 -11.90 -2.55 -11.63
N LEU A 238 -11.57 -1.67 -10.68
CA LEU A 238 -11.86 -0.25 -10.79
C LEU A 238 -10.90 0.45 -11.76
N GLY A 239 -9.65 0.02 -11.87
CA GLY A 239 -8.73 0.50 -12.89
C GLY A 239 -9.24 0.25 -14.31
N ALA A 240 -9.78 -0.95 -14.59
CA ALA A 240 -10.45 -1.23 -15.86
C ALA A 240 -11.64 -0.29 -16.10
N LEU A 241 -12.42 -0.01 -15.05
CA LEU A 241 -13.55 0.92 -15.11
C LEU A 241 -13.11 2.38 -15.33
N CYS A 242 -12.03 2.84 -14.68
CA CYS A 242 -11.42 4.14 -14.92
C CYS A 242 -11.02 4.29 -16.38
N VAL A 243 -10.30 3.31 -16.92
CA VAL A 243 -9.83 3.34 -18.30
C VAL A 243 -11.00 3.40 -19.28
N ALA A 244 -12.06 2.62 -19.03
CA ALA A 244 -13.25 2.61 -19.88
C ALA A 244 -14.07 3.90 -19.77
N LEU A 245 -14.39 4.37 -18.56
CA LEU A 245 -15.31 5.50 -18.36
C LEU A 245 -14.66 6.86 -18.62
N LEU A 246 -13.35 6.98 -18.44
CA LEU A 246 -12.61 8.22 -18.62
C LEU A 246 -11.86 8.26 -19.97
N ASP A 247 -12.11 7.30 -20.86
CA ASP A 247 -11.48 7.17 -22.18
C ASP A 247 -9.94 7.19 -22.13
N LEU A 248 -9.36 6.54 -21.12
CA LEU A 248 -7.91 6.60 -20.88
C LEU A 248 -7.10 5.58 -21.70
N ALA A 249 -7.78 4.69 -22.42
CA ALA A 249 -7.12 3.63 -23.19
C ALA A 249 -6.12 4.17 -24.22
N SER A 250 -6.39 5.34 -24.81
CA SER A 250 -5.49 5.99 -25.78
C SER A 250 -4.16 6.46 -25.17
N TYR A 251 -4.07 6.60 -23.85
CA TYR A 251 -2.86 7.04 -23.16
C TYR A 251 -1.94 5.88 -22.75
N GLY A 252 -2.37 4.63 -22.97
CA GLY A 252 -1.52 3.43 -22.78
C GLY A 252 -1.26 3.02 -21.33
N GLY A 253 -1.76 3.76 -20.34
CA GLY A 253 -1.59 3.42 -18.93
C GLY A 253 -2.43 4.28 -17.99
N TYR A 254 -2.66 3.75 -16.79
CA TYR A 254 -3.29 4.45 -15.68
C TYR A 254 -2.48 4.20 -14.40
N HIS A 255 -2.70 5.04 -13.38
CA HIS A 255 -1.84 5.10 -12.19
C HIS A 255 -1.76 3.78 -11.42
N GLY A 256 -2.87 3.06 -11.31
CA GLY A 256 -2.94 1.75 -10.68
C GLY A 256 -3.06 1.77 -9.14
N ASN A 257 -2.92 2.94 -8.52
CA ASN A 257 -3.05 3.09 -7.08
C ASN A 257 -4.52 3.19 -6.64
N ILE A 258 -4.85 2.64 -5.47
CA ILE A 258 -6.23 2.45 -5.02
C ILE A 258 -7.00 3.76 -4.84
N ASP A 259 -6.37 4.86 -4.41
CA ASP A 259 -7.08 6.14 -4.34
C ASP A 259 -7.36 6.69 -5.75
N PHE A 260 -6.51 6.38 -6.73
CA PHE A 260 -6.73 6.78 -8.12
C PHE A 260 -7.86 5.97 -8.75
N GLU A 261 -8.02 4.72 -8.34
CA GLU A 261 -9.04 3.83 -8.89
C GLU A 261 -10.39 3.96 -8.18
N PHE A 262 -10.42 4.41 -6.93
CA PHE A 262 -11.67 4.53 -6.18
C PHE A 262 -12.20 5.98 -6.06
N PRO A 263 -11.69 6.87 -5.19
CA PRO A 263 -12.21 8.23 -5.11
C PRO A 263 -12.00 9.03 -6.40
N TRP A 264 -10.85 8.89 -7.08
CA TRP A 264 -10.60 9.63 -8.32
C TRP A 264 -11.38 9.12 -9.53
N LEU A 265 -11.83 7.86 -9.53
CA LEU A 265 -12.84 7.41 -10.50
C LEU A 265 -14.11 8.26 -10.38
N GLY A 266 -14.63 8.39 -9.16
CA GLY A 266 -15.81 9.21 -8.87
C GLY A 266 -15.58 10.68 -9.23
N PHE A 267 -14.44 11.25 -8.83
CA PHE A 267 -14.11 12.65 -9.12
C PHE A 267 -13.95 12.90 -10.62
N GLY A 268 -13.20 12.05 -11.32
CA GLY A 268 -12.98 12.15 -12.76
C GLY A 268 -14.29 12.06 -13.54
N TYR A 269 -15.18 11.16 -13.14
CA TYR A 269 -16.50 11.04 -13.75
C TYR A 269 -17.36 12.29 -13.53
N ILE A 270 -17.37 12.83 -12.31
CA ILE A 270 -18.06 14.09 -11.99
C ILE A 270 -17.52 15.25 -12.84
N PHE A 271 -16.20 15.35 -13.02
CA PHE A 271 -15.58 16.39 -13.85
C PHE A 271 -15.97 16.26 -15.31
N LYS A 272 -15.98 15.03 -15.85
CA LYS A 272 -16.32 14.76 -17.25
C LYS A 272 -17.72 15.24 -17.63
N TYR A 273 -18.72 15.03 -16.76
CA TYR A 273 -20.12 15.34 -17.08
C TYR A 273 -20.62 16.68 -16.55
N LEU A 274 -20.11 17.16 -15.41
CA LEU A 274 -20.57 18.42 -14.80
C LEU A 274 -19.57 19.57 -14.96
N GLY A 275 -18.42 19.33 -15.61
CA GLY A 275 -17.40 20.35 -15.87
C GLY A 275 -17.00 21.11 -14.61
N ILE A 276 -17.06 22.44 -14.68
CA ILE A 276 -16.70 23.34 -13.57
C ILE A 276 -17.58 23.12 -12.34
N VAL A 277 -18.88 22.84 -12.52
CA VAL A 277 -19.79 22.56 -11.40
C VAL A 277 -19.34 21.29 -10.67
N GLY A 278 -18.97 20.25 -11.42
CA GLY A 278 -18.41 19.02 -10.86
C GLY A 278 -17.12 19.26 -10.08
N TYR A 279 -16.22 20.07 -10.64
CA TYR A 279 -14.99 20.48 -9.97
C TYR A 279 -15.26 21.16 -8.61
N VAL A 280 -16.19 22.11 -8.58
CA VAL A 280 -16.59 22.81 -7.34
C VAL A 280 -17.21 21.83 -6.34
N LEU A 281 -18.07 20.90 -6.77
CA LEU A 281 -18.66 19.89 -5.90
C LEU A 281 -17.60 18.99 -5.23
N VAL A 282 -16.59 18.54 -5.98
CA VAL A 282 -15.50 17.74 -5.40
C VAL A 282 -14.65 18.57 -4.44
N CYS A 283 -14.41 19.85 -4.75
CA CYS A 283 -13.72 20.75 -3.81
C CYS A 283 -14.49 20.89 -2.50
N LEU A 284 -15.81 21.12 -2.56
CA LEU A 284 -16.68 21.18 -1.39
C LEU A 284 -16.69 19.87 -0.61
N PHE A 285 -16.82 18.73 -1.30
CA PHE A 285 -16.76 17.41 -0.69
C PHE A 285 -15.46 17.22 0.12
N LEU A 286 -14.31 17.51 -0.49
CA LEU A 286 -13.01 17.40 0.18
C LEU A 286 -12.91 18.34 1.39
N LEU A 287 -13.42 19.58 1.29
CA LEU A 287 -13.41 20.54 2.39
C LEU A 287 -14.34 20.16 3.54
N VAL A 288 -15.42 19.41 3.27
CA VAL A 288 -16.35 18.93 4.30
C VAL A 288 -15.73 17.83 5.17
N ILE A 289 -14.87 16.98 4.61
CA ILE A 289 -14.24 15.86 5.35
C ILE A 289 -13.58 16.29 6.67
N PRO A 290 -12.63 17.23 6.72
CA PRO A 290 -11.99 17.63 7.98
C PRO A 290 -12.99 18.26 8.96
N GLN A 291 -14.01 18.97 8.47
CA GLN A 291 -15.07 19.53 9.34
C GLN A 291 -15.88 18.43 10.02
N LEU A 292 -16.22 17.35 9.28
CA LEU A 292 -16.90 16.19 9.84
C LEU A 292 -16.00 15.41 10.80
N GLN A 293 -14.71 15.28 10.51
CA GLN A 293 -13.76 14.63 11.42
C GLN A 293 -13.65 15.40 12.74
N PHE A 294 -13.50 16.72 12.67
CA PHE A 294 -13.44 17.59 13.84
C PHE A 294 -14.75 17.56 14.65
N ALA A 295 -15.91 17.64 13.98
CA ALA A 295 -17.21 17.59 14.64
C ALA A 295 -17.48 16.25 15.35
N LYS A 296 -16.93 15.14 14.83
CA LYS A 296 -17.05 13.80 15.41
C LYS A 296 -15.94 13.46 16.41
N ALA A 297 -14.90 14.28 16.52
CA ALA A 297 -13.83 14.06 17.49
C ALA A 297 -14.40 14.11 18.91
N LYS A 298 -14.09 13.10 19.72
CA LYS A 298 -14.51 13.08 21.14
C LYS A 298 -13.76 14.17 21.91
N ASP A 299 -12.48 14.30 21.62
CA ASP A 299 -11.61 15.32 22.17
C ASP A 299 -11.06 16.20 21.03
N LYS A 300 -11.50 17.46 21.04
CA LYS A 300 -11.15 18.45 20.02
C LYS A 300 -9.70 18.89 20.11
N GLU A 301 -9.14 18.95 21.32
CA GLU A 301 -7.73 19.30 21.53
C GLU A 301 -6.84 18.18 21.02
N LYS A 302 -7.17 16.92 21.34
CA LYS A 302 -6.46 15.76 20.77
C LYS A 302 -6.52 15.75 19.23
N TYR A 303 -7.65 16.12 18.64
CA TYR A 303 -7.75 16.22 17.17
C TYR A 303 -6.81 17.29 16.62
N TYR A 304 -6.79 18.49 17.21
CA TYR A 304 -5.89 19.57 16.80
C TYR A 304 -4.41 19.21 16.97
N ASN A 305 -4.07 18.47 18.02
CA ASN A 305 -2.71 18.01 18.27
C ASN A 305 -2.31 16.78 17.44
N GLY A 306 -3.24 16.23 16.64
CA GLY A 306 -3.01 15.01 15.86
C GLY A 306 -2.87 13.75 16.72
N GLU A 307 -3.33 13.77 17.97
CA GLU A 307 -3.27 12.65 18.91
C GLU A 307 -4.35 11.59 18.65
N VAL A 308 -4.07 10.36 19.04
CA VAL A 308 -5.01 9.24 18.89
C VAL A 308 -6.20 9.42 19.82
N GLN A 309 -7.41 9.34 19.27
CA GLN A 309 -8.66 9.44 20.03
C GLN A 309 -8.89 8.13 20.81
N GLU A 310 -9.52 8.23 21.99
CA GLU A 310 -9.89 7.05 22.78
C GLU A 310 -10.96 6.23 22.05
N GLU A 311 -10.67 4.93 21.85
CA GLU A 311 -11.62 3.99 21.26
C GLU A 311 -12.81 3.77 22.21
N ALA A 312 -14.01 3.61 21.65
CA ALA A 312 -15.23 3.31 22.41
C ALA A 312 -15.28 1.82 22.77
#